data_AF-A0A1B2ETT3-F1
#
_entry.id   AF-A0A1B2ETT3-F1
#
_cell.length_a   1.000
_cell.length_b   1.000
_cell.length_c   1.000
_cell.angle_alpha   90.00
_cell.angle_beta   90.00
_cell.angle_gamma   90.00
#
_symmetry.space_group_name_H-M   'P 1'
#
loop_
_entity.id
_entity.type
_entity.pdbx_description
1 polymer ?
#
loop_
_entity_poly.entity_id
_entity_poly.type
_entity_poly.pdbx_seq_one_letter_code
_entity_poly.pdbx_strand_id
1 'polypeptide(L)'
;MALTTKVIDGDLLTLRIVFPDDRTVTVTAGRDGKSVGMAPNDGKIADRLSSIFHWSTEKVGEPGYPFTSLNQVIYGMETLARSAMSVEQFIAGLREVLEVSGTSSEPEIGVRTPSSTVVDLSPSGNGWFVDARFQTGERFKLAINKASIGWAADPPEPGRDKAVMKLLSRLKAAPAPTDEDLALLVMEVAHYSSDIAGWFNGLHFALSEQPGL
;
A
#
# COMPACT_ATOMS: atom_id res chain seq x y z
N MET A 1 3.28 -16.60 25.57
CA MET A 1 3.17 -15.14 25.44
C MET A 1 4.13 -14.69 24.36
N ALA A 2 3.75 -13.78 23.46
CA ALA A 2 4.66 -13.33 22.41
C ALA A 2 5.80 -12.45 22.98
N LEU A 3 6.97 -12.55 22.37
CA LEU A 3 8.14 -11.72 22.66
C LEU A 3 8.19 -10.56 21.66
N THR A 4 8.27 -9.34 22.15
CA THR A 4 8.31 -8.13 21.32
C THR A 4 9.69 -7.49 21.34
N THR A 5 10.12 -6.95 20.21
CA THR A 5 11.32 -6.14 20.07
C THR A 5 10.96 -4.90 19.26
N LYS A 6 11.18 -3.72 19.84
CA LYS A 6 10.92 -2.44 19.21
C LYS A 6 12.25 -1.72 18.95
N VAL A 7 12.42 -1.24 17.72
CA VAL A 7 13.56 -0.43 17.29
C VAL A 7 13.03 0.91 16.78
N ILE A 8 13.62 2.00 17.24
CA ILE A 8 13.39 3.35 16.72
C ILE A 8 14.75 3.87 16.27
N ASP A 9 14.89 4.16 14.99
CA ASP A 9 16.10 4.71 14.39
C ASP A 9 15.73 5.88 13.47
N GLY A 10 15.94 7.11 13.96
CA GLY A 10 15.46 8.33 13.29
C GLY A 10 13.95 8.31 13.09
N ASP A 11 13.53 8.38 11.82
CA ASP A 11 12.12 8.34 11.40
C ASP A 11 11.60 6.89 11.19
N LEU A 12 12.47 5.89 11.31
CA LEU A 12 12.12 4.48 11.15
C LEU A 12 11.72 3.87 12.49
N LEU A 13 10.55 3.26 12.50
CA LEU A 13 10.05 2.46 13.59
C LEU A 13 9.90 1.02 13.10
N THR A 14 10.45 0.07 13.84
CA THR A 14 10.23 -1.37 13.61
C THR A 14 9.74 -2.04 14.89
N LEU A 15 8.67 -2.83 14.78
CA LEU A 15 8.15 -3.71 15.81
C LEU A 15 8.21 -5.15 15.31
N ARG A 16 9.03 -5.98 15.96
CA ARG A 16 9.09 -7.42 15.74
C ARG A 16 8.36 -8.15 16.87
N ILE A 17 7.49 -9.08 16.53
CA ILE A 17 6.69 -9.88 17.45
C ILE A 17 6.96 -11.34 17.13
N VAL A 18 7.43 -12.11 18.11
CA VAL A 18 7.67 -13.55 17.99
C VAL A 18 6.66 -14.28 18.86
N PHE A 19 5.78 -15.06 18.24
CA PHE A 19 4.74 -15.81 18.92
C PHE A 19 5.28 -17.17 19.43
N PRO A 20 4.59 -17.81 20.40
CA PRO A 20 4.99 -19.12 20.94
C PRO A 20 5.03 -20.27 19.91
N ASP A 21 4.37 -20.11 18.76
CA ASP A 21 4.37 -21.05 17.65
C ASP A 21 5.45 -20.75 16.60
N ASP A 22 6.49 -20.00 17.00
CA ASP A 22 7.63 -19.54 16.18
C ASP A 22 7.25 -18.63 15.00
N ARG A 23 5.97 -18.24 14.87
CA ARG A 23 5.57 -17.22 13.90
C ARG A 23 6.11 -15.86 14.32
N THR A 24 6.67 -15.14 13.36
CA THR A 24 7.17 -13.79 13.56
C THR A 24 6.36 -12.81 12.73
N VAL A 25 5.86 -11.75 13.34
CA VAL A 25 5.30 -10.58 12.64
C VAL A 25 6.30 -9.43 12.75
N THR A 26 6.58 -8.77 11.63
CA THR A 26 7.44 -7.57 11.58
C THR A 26 6.64 -6.43 11.01
N VAL A 27 6.48 -5.36 11.78
CA VAL A 27 5.81 -4.12 11.37
C VAL A 27 6.88 -3.04 11.29
N THR A 28 6.95 -2.36 10.15
CA THR A 28 7.88 -1.26 9.93
C THR A 28 7.10 -0.04 9.46
N ALA A 29 7.44 1.13 9.97
CA ALA A 29 6.85 2.39 9.54
C ALA A 29 7.88 3.51 9.65
N GLY A 30 8.06 4.27 8.58
CA GLY A 30 8.91 5.45 8.58
C GLY A 30 8.73 6.29 7.32
N ARG A 31 9.72 7.14 7.02
CA ARG A 31 9.72 7.98 5.80
C ARG A 31 9.61 7.13 4.53
N ASP A 32 10.23 5.96 4.51
CA ASP A 32 10.26 5.05 3.36
C ASP A 32 8.98 4.19 3.24
N GLY A 33 7.96 4.48 4.05
CA GLY A 33 6.65 3.84 4.00
C GLY A 33 6.37 2.92 5.18
N LYS A 34 5.29 2.16 5.05
CA LYS A 34 4.76 1.25 6.07
C LYS A 34 4.69 -0.15 5.48
N SER A 35 5.18 -1.15 6.21
CA SER A 35 5.16 -2.55 5.76
C SER A 35 4.85 -3.48 6.92
N VAL A 36 4.15 -4.58 6.62
CA VAL A 36 3.96 -5.68 7.55
C VAL A 36 4.41 -6.98 6.88
N GLY A 37 5.29 -7.73 7.53
CA GLY A 37 5.78 -9.02 7.07
C GLY A 37 5.54 -10.12 8.09
N MET A 38 5.50 -11.37 7.61
CA MET A 38 5.39 -12.56 8.45
C MET A 38 6.44 -13.61 8.08
N ALA A 39 6.95 -14.35 9.09
CA ALA A 39 7.72 -15.57 8.91
C ALA A 39 7.13 -16.72 9.76
N PRO A 40 6.95 -17.95 9.23
CA PRO A 40 6.97 -18.27 7.80
C PRO A 40 5.94 -17.44 7.03
N ASN A 41 6.18 -17.22 5.74
CA ASN A 41 5.35 -16.31 4.96
C ASN A 41 3.90 -16.83 4.86
N ASP A 42 2.96 -16.05 5.38
CA ASP A 42 1.53 -16.29 5.29
C ASP A 42 0.88 -15.02 4.77
N GLY A 43 0.78 -14.92 3.44
CA GLY A 43 0.31 -13.70 2.76
C GLY A 43 -1.06 -13.24 3.24
N LYS A 44 -1.98 -14.17 3.52
CA LYS A 44 -3.33 -13.83 4.00
C LYS A 44 -3.30 -13.12 5.34
N ILE A 45 -2.44 -13.58 6.25
CA ILE A 45 -2.32 -12.99 7.59
C ILE A 45 -1.53 -11.68 7.53
N ALA A 46 -0.46 -11.63 6.73
CA ALA A 46 0.31 -10.41 6.50
C ALA A 46 -0.56 -9.29 5.90
N ASP A 47 -1.38 -9.61 4.90
CA ASP A 47 -2.31 -8.65 4.28
C ASP A 47 -3.32 -8.12 5.29
N ARG A 48 -3.96 -9.01 6.07
CA ARG A 48 -4.93 -8.61 7.10
C ARG A 48 -4.31 -7.68 8.13
N LEU A 49 -3.10 -7.97 8.60
CA LEU A 49 -2.37 -7.12 9.54
C LEU A 49 -1.97 -5.79 8.89
N SER A 50 -1.53 -5.82 7.63
CA SER A 50 -1.16 -4.62 6.87
C SER A 50 -2.35 -3.68 6.72
N SER A 51 -3.54 -4.19 6.38
CA SER A 51 -4.76 -3.38 6.26
C SER A 51 -5.15 -2.73 7.59
N ILE A 52 -5.11 -3.49 8.68
CA ILE A 52 -5.44 -2.98 10.03
C ILE A 52 -4.44 -1.90 10.43
N PHE A 53 -3.15 -2.13 10.18
CA PHE A 53 -2.10 -1.18 10.49
C PHE A 53 -2.22 0.10 9.67
N HIS A 54 -2.40 -0.01 8.34
CA HIS A 54 -2.58 1.15 7.47
C HIS A 54 -3.77 2.00 7.89
N TRP A 55 -4.95 1.39 8.01
CA TRP A 55 -6.16 2.07 8.47
C TRP A 55 -5.92 2.80 9.79
N SER A 56 -5.31 2.11 10.77
CA SER A 56 -5.02 2.71 12.08
C SER A 56 -4.09 3.91 11.97
N THR A 57 -3.12 3.89 11.05
CA THR A 57 -2.17 4.98 10.89
C THR A 57 -2.73 6.16 10.10
N GLU A 58 -3.72 5.93 9.23
CA GLU A 58 -4.46 6.99 8.52
C GLU A 58 -5.40 7.74 9.45
N LYS A 59 -6.02 7.02 10.40
CA LYS A 59 -6.89 7.60 11.43
C LYS A 59 -6.16 8.42 12.50
N VAL A 60 -4.84 8.37 12.54
CA VAL A 60 -4.03 9.13 13.51
C VAL A 60 -4.32 10.62 13.36
N GLY A 61 -4.81 11.23 14.44
CA GLY A 61 -5.13 12.67 14.49
C GLY A 61 -6.58 13.00 14.11
N GLU A 62 -7.40 12.03 13.71
CA GLU A 62 -8.83 12.25 13.55
C GLU A 62 -9.55 12.41 14.91
N PRO A 63 -10.53 13.33 15.02
CA PRO A 63 -11.35 13.46 16.23
C PRO A 63 -12.09 12.15 16.56
N GLY A 64 -11.93 11.64 17.77
CA GLY A 64 -12.58 10.41 18.23
C GLY A 64 -11.74 9.14 18.05
N TYR A 65 -10.59 9.20 17.37
CA TYR A 65 -9.68 8.06 17.28
C TYR A 65 -8.79 7.96 18.55
N PRO A 66 -8.59 6.77 19.15
CA PRO A 66 -7.84 6.63 20.40
C PRO A 66 -6.34 6.92 20.30
N PHE A 67 -5.77 7.04 19.10
CA PHE A 67 -4.34 7.27 18.89
C PHE A 67 -4.07 8.60 18.18
N THR A 68 -3.20 9.42 18.78
CA THR A 68 -2.81 10.74 18.26
C THR A 68 -1.44 10.75 17.59
N SER A 69 -0.74 9.61 17.56
CA SER A 69 0.51 9.45 16.81
C SER A 69 0.78 8.00 16.41
N LEU A 70 1.59 7.80 15.37
CA LEU A 70 2.10 6.49 14.93
C LEU A 70 2.81 5.73 16.07
N ASN A 71 3.54 6.44 16.93
CA ASN A 71 4.19 5.86 18.09
C ASN A 71 3.21 5.21 19.07
N GLN A 72 2.04 5.82 19.27
CA GLN A 72 1.00 5.28 20.15
C GLN A 72 0.30 4.06 19.51
N VAL A 73 0.06 4.09 18.20
CA VAL A 73 -0.44 2.91 17.46
C VAL A 73 0.47 1.72 17.69
N ILE A 74 1.77 1.90 17.46
CA ILE A 74 2.77 0.84 17.67
C ILE A 74 2.82 0.37 19.11
N TYR A 75 2.74 1.29 20.08
CA TYR A 75 2.72 0.93 21.49
C TYR A 75 1.47 0.10 21.86
N GLY A 76 0.32 0.43 21.28
CA GLY A 76 -0.91 -0.37 21.39
C GLY A 76 -0.72 -1.77 20.80
N MET A 77 -0.14 -1.87 19.60
CA MET A 77 0.18 -3.16 18.98
C MET A 77 1.16 -3.97 19.84
N GLU A 78 2.19 -3.35 20.40
CA GLU A 78 3.15 -4.02 21.28
C GLU A 78 2.47 -4.55 22.56
N THR A 79 1.64 -3.72 23.20
CA THR A 79 0.91 -4.09 24.42
C THR A 79 0.00 -5.28 24.18
N LEU A 80 -0.72 -5.28 23.05
CA LEU A 80 -1.59 -6.37 22.67
C LEU A 80 -0.82 -7.63 22.27
N ALA A 81 0.30 -7.49 21.57
CA ALA A 81 1.15 -8.62 21.23
C ALA A 81 1.64 -9.34 22.50
N ARG A 82 1.98 -8.59 23.55
CA ARG A 82 2.38 -9.15 24.85
C ARG A 82 1.26 -9.91 25.57
N SER A 83 -0.01 -9.74 25.23
CA SER A 83 -1.10 -10.56 25.80
C SER A 83 -1.55 -11.70 24.87
N ALA A 84 -1.11 -11.69 23.62
CA ALA A 84 -1.47 -12.69 22.62
C ALA A 84 -0.62 -13.97 22.73
N MET A 85 -1.29 -15.11 22.53
CA MET A 85 -0.67 -16.45 22.46
C MET A 85 -0.54 -16.97 21.01
N SER A 86 -1.16 -16.29 20.05
CA SER A 86 -1.09 -16.60 18.62
C SER A 86 -1.31 -15.36 17.77
N VAL A 87 -0.95 -15.42 16.48
CA VAL A 87 -1.17 -14.30 15.55
C VAL A 87 -2.66 -14.00 15.36
N GLU A 88 -3.52 -15.02 15.31
CA GLU A 88 -4.97 -14.81 15.16
C GLU A 88 -5.56 -14.08 16.36
N GLN A 89 -5.13 -14.44 17.58
CA GLN A 89 -5.54 -13.72 18.79
C GLN A 89 -5.05 -12.26 18.78
N PHE A 90 -3.84 -12.02 18.28
CA PHE A 90 -3.30 -10.68 18.09
C PHE A 90 -4.13 -9.88 17.07
N ILE A 91 -4.49 -10.45 15.92
CA ILE A 91 -5.35 -9.79 14.92
C ILE A 91 -6.73 -9.47 15.46
N ALA A 92 -7.35 -10.42 16.16
CA ALA A 92 -8.66 -10.22 16.77
C ALA A 92 -8.63 -9.05 17.77
N GLY A 93 -7.63 -9.03 18.64
CA GLY A 93 -7.46 -7.93 19.59
C GLY A 93 -7.13 -6.59 18.93
N LEU A 94 -6.42 -6.57 17.80
CA LEU A 94 -6.12 -5.32 17.09
C LEU A 94 -7.40 -4.70 16.55
N ARG A 95 -8.29 -5.51 15.99
CA ARG A 95 -9.58 -5.03 15.48
C ARG A 95 -10.45 -4.42 16.58
N GLU A 96 -10.40 -4.99 17.77
CA GLU A 96 -11.15 -4.51 18.94
C GLU A 96 -10.54 -3.22 19.51
N VAL A 97 -9.22 -3.18 19.72
CA VAL A 97 -8.50 -2.03 20.30
C VAL A 97 -8.48 -0.81 19.37
N LEU A 98 -8.47 -1.04 18.06
CA LEU A 98 -8.46 0.03 17.06
C LEU A 98 -9.89 0.51 16.71
N GLU A 99 -10.92 0.07 17.44
CA GLU A 99 -12.33 0.40 17.18
C GLU A 99 -12.73 0.17 15.72
N VAL A 100 -12.40 -1.00 15.15
CA VAL A 100 -13.07 -1.50 13.94
C VAL A 100 -14.48 -1.97 14.34
N SER A 101 -15.25 -1.07 14.95
CA SER A 101 -16.62 -1.24 15.42
C SER A 101 -17.56 -0.65 14.39
N GLY A 102 -17.72 -1.37 13.29
CA GLY A 102 -18.71 -1.07 12.26
C GLY A 102 -19.14 -2.38 11.64
N THR A 103 -20.27 -2.89 12.10
CA THR A 103 -21.11 -3.83 11.37
C THR A 103 -21.11 -3.49 9.89
N SER A 104 -20.99 -4.51 9.04
CA SER A 104 -21.33 -4.49 7.62
C SER A 104 -22.37 -3.42 7.31
N SER A 105 -21.91 -2.32 6.73
CA SER A 105 -22.74 -1.47 5.90
C SER A 105 -21.90 -1.34 4.64
N GLU A 106 -22.33 -2.02 3.58
CA GLU A 106 -22.03 -1.60 2.22
C GLU A 106 -22.25 -0.08 2.14
N PRO A 107 -21.25 0.70 1.75
CA PRO A 107 -21.46 1.67 0.70
C PRO A 107 -21.28 0.91 -0.61
N GLU A 108 -22.31 0.89 -1.44
CA GLU A 108 -22.19 0.70 -2.89
C GLU A 108 -21.29 1.81 -3.46
N ILE A 109 -19.98 1.70 -3.27
CA ILE A 109 -18.94 2.40 -4.03
C ILE A 109 -17.87 1.35 -4.19
N GLY A 110 -17.78 0.79 -5.40
CA GLY A 110 -17.04 -0.44 -5.69
C GLY A 110 -15.61 -0.43 -5.15
N VAL A 111 -15.43 -1.00 -3.95
CA VAL A 111 -14.13 -1.30 -3.36
C VAL A 111 -13.53 -2.40 -4.24
N ARG A 112 -12.76 -1.99 -5.25
CA ARG A 112 -11.95 -2.90 -6.05
C ARG A 112 -10.98 -3.55 -5.10
N THR A 113 -11.21 -4.83 -4.80
CA THR A 113 -10.27 -5.67 -4.08
C THR A 113 -8.92 -5.57 -4.78
N PRO A 114 -7.81 -5.27 -4.08
CA PRO A 114 -6.51 -5.26 -4.70
C PRO A 114 -6.26 -6.64 -5.30
N SER A 115 -6.03 -6.67 -6.61
CA SER A 115 -5.46 -7.80 -7.30
C SER A 115 -4.13 -8.16 -6.65
N SER A 116 -3.71 -9.44 -6.65
CA SER A 116 -2.39 -9.86 -6.18
C SER A 116 -1.25 -9.41 -7.13
N THR A 117 -1.37 -8.18 -7.64
CA THR A 117 -0.44 -7.47 -8.50
C THR A 117 0.69 -6.97 -7.61
N VAL A 118 1.90 -7.42 -7.93
CA VAL A 118 3.12 -6.96 -7.26
C VAL A 118 3.55 -5.68 -7.95
N VAL A 119 3.75 -4.60 -7.19
CA VAL A 119 4.23 -3.33 -7.74
C VAL A 119 5.43 -2.87 -6.94
N ASP A 120 6.54 -2.64 -7.64
CA ASP A 120 7.76 -2.08 -7.08
C ASP A 120 7.88 -0.62 -7.52
N LEU A 121 8.00 0.29 -6.56
CA LEU A 121 8.31 1.70 -6.78
C LEU A 121 9.75 1.94 -6.32
N SER A 122 10.58 2.50 -7.19
CA SER A 122 11.97 2.81 -6.86
C SER A 122 12.41 4.15 -7.44
N PRO A 123 13.26 4.90 -6.74
CA PRO A 123 13.91 6.07 -7.32
C PRO A 123 14.95 5.63 -8.36
N SER A 124 15.00 6.33 -9.48
CA SER A 124 15.94 6.09 -10.58
C SER A 124 16.62 7.39 -11.00
N GLY A 125 17.76 7.71 -10.37
CA GLY A 125 18.50 8.94 -10.64
C GLY A 125 17.68 10.19 -10.32
N ASN A 126 17.27 10.94 -11.35
CA ASN A 126 16.43 12.15 -11.24
C ASN A 126 14.94 11.87 -11.51
N GLY A 127 14.45 10.69 -11.14
CA GLY A 127 13.12 10.25 -11.50
C GLY A 127 12.67 9.00 -10.73
N TRP A 128 11.57 8.41 -11.17
CA TRP A 128 10.90 7.29 -10.54
C TRP A 128 10.73 6.14 -11.53
N PHE A 129 10.80 4.93 -11.01
CA PHE A 129 10.58 3.71 -11.75
C PHE A 129 9.47 2.90 -11.08
N VAL A 130 8.47 2.51 -11.85
CA VAL A 130 7.37 1.65 -11.42
C VAL A 130 7.43 0.35 -12.21
N ASP A 131 7.54 -0.78 -11.52
CA ASP A 131 7.48 -2.12 -12.11
C ASP A 131 6.26 -2.83 -11.55
N ALA A 132 5.25 -3.08 -12.39
CA ALA A 132 4.04 -3.77 -11.98
C ALA A 132 3.96 -5.13 -12.65
N ARG A 133 3.63 -6.16 -11.87
CA ARG A 133 3.41 -7.54 -12.31
C ARG A 133 2.02 -8.00 -11.90
N PHE A 134 1.17 -8.19 -12.89
CA PHE A 134 -0.22 -8.57 -12.74
C PHE A 134 -0.40 -10.07 -12.53
N GLN A 135 -1.57 -10.44 -12.02
CA GLN A 135 -1.97 -11.84 -11.77
C GLN A 135 -2.01 -12.66 -13.06
N THR A 136 -2.40 -12.02 -14.16
CA THR A 136 -2.44 -12.60 -15.51
C THR A 136 -1.05 -12.98 -16.04
N GLY A 137 0.01 -12.53 -15.38
CA GLY A 137 1.40 -12.69 -15.81
C GLY A 137 1.92 -11.51 -16.61
N GLU A 138 1.03 -10.61 -17.04
CA GLU A 138 1.37 -9.34 -17.70
C GLU A 138 2.18 -8.45 -16.77
N ARG A 139 3.03 -7.61 -17.35
CA ARG A 139 3.85 -6.66 -16.61
C ARG A 139 3.96 -5.35 -17.33
N PHE A 140 4.19 -4.29 -16.57
CA PHE A 140 4.67 -3.05 -17.14
C PHE A 140 5.82 -2.47 -16.36
N LYS A 141 6.62 -1.68 -17.08
CA LYS A 141 7.68 -0.84 -16.53
C LYS A 141 7.43 0.60 -16.96
N LEU A 142 7.40 1.49 -16.00
CA LEU A 142 7.26 2.93 -16.21
C LEU A 142 8.49 3.64 -15.66
N ALA A 143 9.14 4.45 -16.49
CA ALA A 143 10.20 5.36 -16.08
C ALA A 143 9.69 6.80 -16.21
N ILE A 144 9.64 7.53 -15.10
CA ILE A 144 9.22 8.93 -15.05
C ILE A 144 10.43 9.76 -14.66
N ASN A 145 10.78 10.76 -15.45
CA ASN A 145 11.81 11.74 -15.08
C ASN A 145 11.40 13.13 -15.54
N LYS A 146 12.10 14.17 -15.08
CA LYS A 146 11.72 15.56 -15.37
C LYS A 146 11.48 15.87 -16.85
N ALA A 147 12.22 15.22 -17.76
CA ALA A 147 12.17 15.48 -19.20
C ALA A 147 11.23 14.56 -19.99
N SER A 148 10.86 13.38 -19.46
CA SER A 148 10.22 12.33 -20.24
C SER A 148 9.51 11.28 -19.39
N ILE A 149 8.62 10.53 -20.04
CA ILE A 149 8.06 9.29 -19.52
C ILE A 149 8.34 8.18 -20.54
N GLY A 150 8.77 7.03 -20.05
CA GLY A 150 8.93 5.81 -20.83
C GLY A 150 8.04 4.70 -20.27
N TRP A 151 7.42 3.94 -21.15
CA TRP A 151 6.54 2.82 -20.85
C TRP A 151 6.98 1.60 -21.65
N ALA A 152 6.93 0.42 -21.03
CA ALA A 152 7.04 -0.86 -21.71
C ALA A 152 6.10 -1.88 -21.06
N ALA A 153 5.42 -2.68 -21.89
CA ALA A 153 4.58 -3.79 -21.46
C ALA A 153 5.21 -5.13 -21.86
N ASP A 154 4.96 -6.17 -21.05
CA ASP A 154 5.29 -7.56 -21.35
C ASP A 154 4.06 -8.44 -21.06
N PRO A 155 3.42 -9.07 -22.07
CA PRO A 155 3.77 -9.01 -23.49
C PRO A 155 3.55 -7.60 -24.09
N PRO A 156 4.22 -7.27 -25.21
CA PRO A 156 4.05 -5.97 -25.85
C PRO A 156 2.60 -5.71 -26.29
N GLU A 157 2.10 -4.50 -26.05
CA GLU A 157 0.71 -4.09 -26.26
C GLU A 157 0.61 -2.95 -27.31
N PRO A 158 0.99 -3.19 -28.58
CA PRO A 158 1.11 -2.12 -29.59
C PRO A 158 -0.20 -1.38 -29.88
N GLY A 159 -1.35 -2.02 -29.64
CA GLY A 159 -2.67 -1.39 -29.78
C GLY A 159 -2.99 -0.37 -28.68
N ARG A 160 -2.38 -0.50 -27.49
CA ARG A 160 -2.64 0.36 -26.32
C ARG A 160 -1.50 1.31 -26.00
N ASP A 161 -0.26 1.00 -26.40
CA ASP A 161 0.93 1.82 -26.11
C ASP A 161 0.75 3.30 -26.46
N LYS A 162 0.19 3.60 -27.64
CA LYS A 162 -0.07 4.99 -28.05
C LYS A 162 -1.08 5.71 -27.16
N ALA A 163 -2.09 4.99 -26.67
CA ALA A 163 -3.12 5.55 -25.79
C ALA A 163 -2.58 5.76 -24.37
N VAL A 164 -1.83 4.78 -23.85
CA VAL A 164 -1.12 4.84 -22.57
C VAL A 164 -0.15 6.01 -22.55
N MET A 165 0.71 6.13 -23.56
CA MET A 165 1.68 7.22 -23.65
C MET A 165 1.02 8.60 -23.76
N LYS A 166 -0.11 8.71 -24.48
CA LYS A 166 -0.88 9.96 -24.57
C LYS A 166 -1.46 10.36 -23.22
N LEU A 167 -1.96 9.41 -22.44
CA LEU A 167 -2.52 9.64 -21.11
C LEU A 167 -1.43 10.08 -20.11
N LEU A 168 -0.33 9.33 -20.04
CA LEU A 168 0.78 9.61 -19.14
C LEU A 168 1.45 10.95 -19.44
N SER A 169 1.58 11.31 -20.72
CA SER A 169 2.12 12.62 -21.10
C SER A 169 1.21 13.77 -20.67
N ARG A 170 -0.12 13.57 -20.71
CA ARG A 170 -1.09 14.58 -20.21
C ARG A 170 -1.01 14.72 -18.70
N LEU A 171 -0.92 13.61 -17.99
CA LEU A 171 -0.73 13.59 -16.53
C LEU A 171 0.52 14.36 -16.14
N LYS A 172 1.65 14.14 -16.82
CA LYS A 172 2.89 14.87 -16.56
C LYS A 172 2.82 16.37 -16.84
N ALA A 173 2.06 16.76 -17.87
CA ALA A 173 1.93 18.16 -18.27
C ALA A 173 0.91 18.93 -17.42
N ALA A 174 0.18 18.27 -16.53
CA ALA A 174 -0.77 18.93 -15.64
C ALA A 174 -0.03 19.84 -14.63
N PRO A 175 -0.66 20.91 -14.10
CA PRO A 175 0.02 21.89 -13.25
C PRO A 175 0.37 21.40 -11.83
N ALA A 176 -0.13 20.22 -11.43
CA ALA A 176 -0.18 19.77 -10.05
C ALA A 176 0.68 18.54 -9.68
N PRO A 177 0.94 17.54 -10.54
CA PRO A 177 1.69 16.38 -10.10
C PRO A 177 3.20 16.61 -10.18
N THR A 178 3.90 16.40 -9.06
CA THR A 178 5.33 16.11 -9.12
C THR A 178 5.57 14.75 -9.80
N ASP A 179 6.80 14.49 -10.24
CA ASP A 179 7.14 13.18 -10.81
C ASP A 179 6.90 12.03 -9.81
N GLU A 180 6.96 12.32 -8.51
CA GLU A 180 6.66 11.40 -7.41
C GLU A 180 5.16 11.15 -7.28
N ASP A 181 4.34 12.21 -7.26
CA ASP A 181 2.87 12.06 -7.20
C ASP A 181 2.33 11.26 -8.40
N LEU A 182 2.92 11.47 -9.58
CA LEU A 182 2.59 10.69 -10.76
C LEU A 182 3.00 9.21 -10.61
N ALA A 183 4.16 8.95 -10.03
CA ALA A 183 4.63 7.58 -9.80
C ALA A 183 3.75 6.85 -8.77
N LEU A 184 3.35 7.54 -7.70
CA LEU A 184 2.45 7.05 -6.66
C LEU A 184 1.06 6.75 -7.23
N LEU A 185 0.49 7.66 -8.02
CA LEU A 185 -0.80 7.46 -8.68
C LEU A 185 -0.78 6.23 -9.61
N VAL A 186 0.28 6.10 -10.42
CA VAL A 186 0.44 4.96 -11.33
C VAL A 186 0.55 3.65 -10.57
N MET A 187 1.34 3.64 -9.48
CA MET A 187 1.51 2.49 -8.62
C MET A 187 0.20 2.10 -7.94
N GLU A 188 -0.51 3.06 -7.37
CA GLU A 188 -1.77 2.85 -6.66
C GLU A 188 -2.83 2.25 -7.59
N VAL A 189 -3.01 2.82 -8.78
CA VAL A 189 -3.96 2.27 -9.75
C VAL A 189 -3.54 0.86 -10.18
N ALA A 190 -2.24 0.58 -10.30
CA ALA A 190 -1.75 -0.75 -10.66
C ALA A 190 -2.03 -1.79 -9.56
N HIS A 191 -1.90 -1.38 -8.30
CA HIS A 191 -2.21 -2.22 -7.14
C HIS A 191 -3.67 -2.73 -7.15
N TYR A 192 -4.60 -1.89 -7.61
CA TYR A 192 -6.03 -2.21 -7.71
C TYR A 192 -6.46 -2.75 -9.08
N SER A 193 -5.50 -3.13 -9.93
CA SER A 193 -5.78 -3.58 -11.30
C SER A 193 -5.27 -4.99 -11.55
N SER A 194 -6.15 -5.88 -12.02
CA SER A 194 -5.83 -7.28 -12.27
C SER A 194 -5.00 -7.52 -13.53
N ASP A 195 -4.98 -6.54 -14.44
CA ASP A 195 -4.27 -6.56 -15.73
C ASP A 195 -3.96 -5.13 -16.23
N ILE A 196 -3.20 -5.03 -17.32
CA ILE A 196 -2.81 -3.74 -17.94
C ILE A 196 -4.03 -2.94 -18.41
N ALA A 197 -5.09 -3.61 -18.89
CA ALA A 197 -6.29 -2.93 -19.39
C ALA A 197 -7.10 -2.29 -18.26
N GLY A 198 -7.23 -2.98 -17.13
CA GLY A 198 -7.83 -2.52 -15.89
C GLY A 198 -7.05 -1.34 -15.31
N TRP A 199 -5.71 -1.42 -15.33
CA TRP A 199 -4.83 -0.33 -14.93
C TRP A 199 -5.03 0.92 -15.77
N PHE A 200 -5.03 0.76 -17.09
CA PHE A 200 -5.23 1.88 -18.01
C PHE A 200 -6.61 2.54 -17.84
N ASN A 201 -7.66 1.75 -17.66
CA ASN A 201 -9.00 2.26 -17.37
C ASN A 201 -9.09 2.95 -16.00
N GLY A 202 -8.40 2.42 -14.99
CA GLY A 202 -8.32 3.03 -13.66
C GLY A 202 -7.67 4.41 -13.68
N LEU A 203 -6.59 4.59 -14.46
CA LEU A 203 -5.94 5.89 -14.64
C LEU A 203 -6.88 6.90 -15.30
N HIS A 204 -7.67 6.46 -16.29
CA HIS A 204 -8.69 7.29 -16.92
C HIS A 204 -9.78 7.73 -15.93
N PHE A 205 -10.17 6.86 -15.00
CA PHE A 205 -11.20 7.16 -14.00
C PHE A 205 -10.69 8.12 -12.92
N ALA A 206 -9.48 7.90 -12.40
CA ALA A 206 -8.82 8.80 -11.44
C ALA A 206 -8.66 10.23 -11.97
N LEU A 207 -8.51 10.38 -13.29
CA LEU A 207 -8.49 11.67 -13.98
C LEU A 207 -9.87 12.33 -14.12
N SER A 208 -10.95 11.55 -14.11
CA SER A 208 -12.32 12.04 -14.27
C SER A 208 -12.96 12.46 -12.95
N GLU A 209 -12.45 11.94 -11.82
CA GLU A 209 -12.95 12.24 -10.47
C GLU A 209 -12.24 13.40 -9.76
N GLN A 210 -11.21 14.01 -10.35
CA GLN A 210 -10.67 15.29 -9.84
C GLN A 210 -11.51 16.46 -10.38
N PRO A 211 -12.39 17.10 -9.58
CA PRO A 211 -13.09 18.31 -10.01
C PRO A 211 -12.14 19.48 -9.77
N GLY A 212 -11.35 19.83 -10.78
CA GLY A 212 -10.37 20.92 -10.66
C GLY A 212 -9.24 20.96 -11.69
N LEU A 213 -9.35 20.20 -12.78
CA LEU A 213 -8.62 20.41 -14.04
C LEU A 213 -9.56 20.97 -15.10
#